data_AF-A0A803M570-F1
#
_entry.id   AF-A0A803M570-F1
#
_cell.length_a   1.000
_cell.length_b   1.000
_cell.length_c   1.000
_cell.angle_alpha   90.00
_cell.angle_beta   90.00
_cell.angle_gamma   90.00
#
_symmetry.space_group_name_H-M   'P 1'
#
loop_
_entity.id
_entity.type
_entity.pdbx_description
1 polymer ?
#
loop_
_entity_poly.entity_id
_entity_poly.type
_entity_poly.pdbx_seq_one_letter_code
_entity_poly.pdbx_strand_id
1 'polypeptide(L)'
;MFIFGSPVVDNGNNNNLNGSTSKANFLPYGIDFNVGPTKATGRFSNGKNIADLIGDHLKLPLIPSFANTQTQGDSILYGVNFGSRGSGILNETGAILISTCEGDRKLKYADHHGFLVITLIDTPRAYADLKSEELGQGEAIAQNIRSMFGLRVPVISIVTGEGGFGGALAICCCNKLFMLENPAFYVASANNKPKNGGSGFKGMFIFGSSVVDNGYNNNLNDSTSKANFLPYGLSNVNDPCCELTSNGSSCKVNGTTCDDRKRYAFFDLIHYTESASAILAAKLPLIPCFADTQTQRDAILNGVNFGSGGSGILDESGLVAGRVISLNEQITNFEAVTLPKLEIQLGCQRTEILPDYLFLLGAGNNDYLLNYFLLGQLTQTPQAFAAKLISAYSAQLKRLYNLGARNFLLLSVYPLGCSPVVSKGQGCLPGPNAVITIFYDQLISMVNQVKPQLPGSNFIVINSVKIITDIINNANSTGFSNVSGPCCEVSLNGLSCKENGNVCDDRSSYVYFDGQHNTESLSAVIANKAYTSRYQSEAYPINLHELAQTHL
;
A
#
# COMPACT_ATOMS: atom_id res chain seq x y z
N MET A 1 29.15 -11.83 -10.15
CA MET A 1 28.34 -11.11 -9.16
C MET A 1 28.89 -11.33 -7.77
N PHE A 2 29.60 -10.35 -7.21
CA PHE A 2 30.12 -10.40 -5.84
C PHE A 2 29.18 -9.65 -4.91
N ILE A 3 28.64 -10.32 -3.89
CA ILE A 3 27.46 -9.84 -3.13
C ILE A 3 27.87 -9.49 -1.71
N PHE A 4 27.54 -8.29 -1.24
CA PHE A 4 27.78 -7.86 0.14
C PHE A 4 26.46 -7.39 0.76
N GLY A 5 26.17 -7.75 2.01
CA GLY A 5 24.92 -7.33 2.65
C GLY A 5 24.57 -8.06 3.95
N SER A 6 23.35 -7.78 4.43
CA SER A 6 22.78 -8.23 5.70
C SER A 6 22.20 -9.67 5.61
N PRO A 7 21.52 -10.23 6.63
CA PRO A 7 20.95 -11.59 6.55
C PRO A 7 20.05 -11.85 5.33
N VAL A 8 19.43 -10.81 4.74
CA VAL A 8 18.51 -10.92 3.60
C VAL A 8 19.16 -11.45 2.32
N VAL A 9 20.49 -11.41 2.24
CA VAL A 9 21.26 -11.91 1.09
C VAL A 9 22.23 -13.02 1.48
N ASP A 10 22.24 -13.46 2.75
CA ASP A 10 23.05 -14.60 3.20
C ASP A 10 22.58 -15.88 2.49
N ASN A 11 23.54 -16.57 1.87
CA ASN A 11 23.34 -17.82 1.13
C ASN A 11 24.07 -19.02 1.79
N GLY A 12 24.47 -18.89 3.05
CA GLY A 12 25.15 -19.92 3.83
C GLY A 12 26.54 -19.53 4.32
N ASN A 13 26.87 -18.24 4.39
CA ASN A 13 28.12 -17.77 5.00
C ASN A 13 28.18 -18.12 6.48
N ASN A 14 27.09 -17.87 7.21
CA ASN A 14 27.05 -18.10 8.65
C ASN A 14 27.20 -19.57 9.07
N ASN A 15 26.92 -20.50 8.17
CA ASN A 15 27.08 -21.93 8.43
C ASN A 15 28.54 -22.32 8.71
N ASN A 16 29.48 -21.59 8.11
CA ASN A 16 30.91 -21.86 8.14
C ASN A 16 31.69 -20.89 9.06
N LEU A 17 30.99 -19.99 9.78
CA LEU A 17 31.60 -19.12 10.79
C LEU A 17 31.68 -19.85 12.15
N ASN A 18 32.88 -19.94 12.71
CA ASN A 18 33.11 -20.55 14.03
C ASN A 18 32.44 -19.74 15.14
N GLY A 19 31.64 -20.39 15.98
CA GLY A 19 30.94 -19.75 17.11
C GLY A 19 29.65 -19.00 16.74
N SER A 20 29.25 -18.95 15.46
CA SER A 20 27.98 -18.31 15.06
C SER A 20 26.77 -19.13 15.51
N THR A 21 25.83 -18.51 16.23
CA THR A 21 24.52 -19.08 16.60
C THR A 21 23.44 -18.80 15.56
N SER A 22 23.72 -17.93 14.60
CA SER A 22 22.78 -17.44 13.60
C SER A 22 22.94 -18.20 12.29
N LYS A 23 22.51 -19.46 12.23
CA LYS A 23 22.64 -20.36 11.06
C LYS A 23 21.27 -20.71 10.49
N ALA A 24 21.14 -20.80 9.17
CA ALA A 24 19.94 -21.25 8.46
C ALA A 24 20.15 -22.62 7.76
N ASN A 25 20.87 -23.52 8.44
CA ASN A 25 21.20 -24.86 7.97
C ASN A 25 20.24 -25.95 8.47
N PHE A 26 19.01 -25.58 8.81
CA PHE A 26 17.93 -26.48 9.21
C PHE A 26 16.59 -26.07 8.57
N LEU A 27 15.64 -27.00 8.45
CA LEU A 27 14.30 -26.73 7.91
C LEU A 27 13.49 -25.81 8.87
N PRO A 28 12.63 -24.90 8.39
CA PRO A 28 12.04 -24.84 7.05
C PRO A 28 12.85 -24.01 6.03
N TYR A 29 14.05 -23.53 6.38
CA TYR A 29 14.86 -22.77 5.44
C TYR A 29 15.21 -23.63 4.22
N GLY A 30 14.95 -23.12 3.01
CA GLY A 30 15.17 -23.85 1.76
C GLY A 30 14.13 -24.92 1.39
N ILE A 31 12.97 -25.00 2.09
CA ILE A 31 11.91 -25.97 1.81
C ILE A 31 11.36 -25.92 0.37
N ASP A 32 11.39 -24.76 -0.28
CA ASP A 32 10.91 -24.50 -1.64
C ASP A 32 12.08 -24.38 -2.66
N PHE A 33 13.31 -24.74 -2.28
CA PHE A 33 14.48 -24.62 -3.15
C PHE A 33 14.58 -25.79 -4.14
N ASN A 34 14.09 -25.57 -5.37
CA ASN A 34 13.88 -26.57 -6.44
C ASN A 34 15.14 -27.18 -7.11
N VAL A 35 16.23 -27.43 -6.36
CA VAL A 35 17.42 -28.15 -6.87
C VAL A 35 17.82 -29.30 -5.93
N GLY A 36 17.09 -30.42 -6.02
CA GLY A 36 17.38 -31.66 -5.30
C GLY A 36 16.44 -31.95 -4.12
N PRO A 37 16.68 -33.04 -3.34
CA PRO A 37 15.87 -33.34 -2.16
C PRO A 37 15.91 -32.17 -1.19
N THR A 38 14.76 -31.83 -0.62
CA THR A 38 14.52 -30.70 0.28
C THR A 38 15.59 -30.66 1.39
N LYS A 39 16.52 -29.72 1.29
CA LYS A 39 17.65 -29.56 2.21
C LYS A 39 17.74 -28.10 2.62
N ALA A 40 18.12 -27.89 3.87
CA ALA A 40 18.40 -26.55 4.35
C ALA A 40 19.57 -25.93 3.58
N THR A 41 19.34 -24.74 3.03
CA THR A 41 20.24 -24.13 2.04
C THR A 41 21.18 -23.09 2.64
N GLY A 42 21.07 -22.79 3.93
CA GLY A 42 21.82 -21.69 4.56
C GLY A 42 21.24 -20.31 4.28
N ARG A 43 20.16 -20.21 3.50
CA ARG A 43 19.44 -18.96 3.22
C ARG A 43 18.40 -18.72 4.29
N PHE A 44 18.30 -17.50 4.80
CA PHE A 44 17.21 -17.10 5.72
C PHE A 44 15.89 -16.88 4.96
N SER A 45 15.50 -17.86 4.15
CA SER A 45 14.31 -17.89 3.31
C SER A 45 13.86 -19.35 3.13
N ASN A 46 12.58 -19.55 2.82
CA ASN A 46 12.02 -20.83 2.38
C ASN A 46 12.59 -21.28 1.02
N GLY A 47 13.17 -20.39 0.21
CA GLY A 47 13.67 -20.74 -1.13
C GLY A 47 14.87 -19.88 -1.54
N LYS A 48 14.83 -19.37 -2.78
CA LYS A 48 15.82 -18.42 -3.31
C LYS A 48 15.69 -17.10 -2.55
N ASN A 49 16.82 -16.54 -2.11
CA ASN A 49 16.84 -15.20 -1.55
C ASN A 49 16.91 -14.16 -2.68
N ILE A 50 16.81 -12.88 -2.33
CA ILE A 50 16.75 -11.79 -3.32
C ILE A 50 17.98 -11.77 -4.25
N ALA A 51 19.16 -12.11 -3.73
CA ALA A 51 20.40 -12.21 -4.50
C ALA A 51 20.37 -13.35 -5.53
N ASP A 52 19.77 -14.49 -5.18
CA ASP A 52 19.62 -15.61 -6.12
C ASP A 52 18.64 -15.29 -7.24
N LEU A 53 17.52 -14.62 -6.92
CA LEU A 53 16.51 -14.21 -7.91
C LEU A 53 17.09 -13.21 -8.91
N ILE A 54 17.91 -12.27 -8.45
CA ILE A 54 18.67 -11.37 -9.34
C ILE A 54 19.62 -12.18 -10.23
N GLY A 55 20.31 -13.17 -9.66
CA GLY A 55 21.16 -14.11 -10.42
C GLY A 55 20.41 -14.81 -11.55
N ASP A 56 19.19 -15.29 -11.29
CA ASP A 56 18.33 -15.93 -12.28
C ASP A 56 17.95 -14.97 -13.43
N HIS A 57 17.62 -13.73 -13.11
CA HIS A 57 17.33 -12.70 -14.11
C HIS A 57 18.55 -12.38 -14.97
N LEU A 58 19.74 -12.37 -14.37
CA LEU A 58 21.02 -12.15 -15.05
C LEU A 58 21.59 -13.40 -15.74
N LYS A 59 20.89 -14.54 -15.69
CA LYS A 59 21.34 -15.84 -16.22
C LYS A 59 22.69 -16.29 -15.65
N LEU A 60 22.97 -15.93 -14.40
CA LEU A 60 24.17 -16.34 -13.67
C LEU A 60 23.92 -17.67 -12.95
N PRO A 61 24.97 -18.50 -12.74
CA PRO A 61 24.87 -19.63 -11.83
C PRO A 61 24.65 -19.13 -10.39
N LEU A 62 24.17 -20.01 -9.50
CA LEU A 62 24.07 -19.69 -8.07
C LEU A 62 25.43 -19.24 -7.55
N ILE A 63 25.45 -18.06 -6.93
CA ILE A 63 26.68 -17.48 -6.40
C ILE A 63 27.06 -18.23 -5.13
N PRO A 64 28.29 -18.77 -4.99
CA PRO A 64 28.73 -19.49 -3.80
C PRO A 64 28.97 -18.55 -2.60
N SER A 65 28.87 -19.07 -1.37
CA SER A 65 29.17 -18.33 -0.14
C SER A 65 30.68 -18.21 0.08
N PHE A 66 31.16 -17.03 0.49
CA PHE A 66 32.58 -16.76 0.74
C PHE A 66 33.16 -17.67 1.83
N ALA A 67 32.45 -17.85 2.93
CA ALA A 67 32.93 -18.60 4.08
C ALA A 67 32.99 -20.13 3.84
N ASN A 68 32.46 -20.62 2.72
CA ASN A 68 32.57 -22.04 2.37
C ASN A 68 33.98 -22.34 1.87
N THR A 69 34.64 -23.32 2.50
CA THR A 69 36.01 -23.74 2.15
C THR A 69 36.14 -24.29 0.73
N GLN A 70 35.03 -24.69 0.10
CA GLN A 70 34.98 -25.14 -1.29
C GLN A 70 34.87 -23.99 -2.32
N THR A 71 34.68 -22.74 -1.88
CA THR A 71 34.60 -21.57 -2.76
C THR A 71 36.00 -21.12 -3.19
N GLN A 72 36.61 -21.86 -4.11
CA GLN A 72 37.97 -21.65 -4.60
C GLN A 72 38.09 -22.00 -6.10
N GLY A 73 39.14 -21.50 -6.76
CA GLY A 73 39.40 -21.80 -8.18
C GLY A 73 38.27 -21.31 -9.08
N ASP A 74 37.86 -22.11 -10.06
CA ASP A 74 36.87 -21.70 -11.08
C ASP A 74 35.49 -21.35 -10.51
N SER A 75 35.17 -21.78 -9.28
CA SER A 75 33.87 -21.49 -8.65
C SER A 75 33.66 -20.00 -8.33
N ILE A 76 34.74 -19.20 -8.27
CA ILE A 76 34.67 -17.76 -7.97
C ILE A 76 34.53 -16.90 -9.24
N LEU A 77 34.69 -17.49 -10.43
CA LEU A 77 34.71 -16.77 -11.72
C LEU A 77 33.40 -16.01 -11.99
N TYR A 78 32.28 -16.56 -11.54
CA TYR A 78 30.96 -15.94 -11.68
C TYR A 78 30.57 -15.09 -10.46
N GLY A 79 31.44 -14.99 -9.45
CA GLY A 79 31.28 -14.16 -8.26
C GLY A 79 31.19 -14.94 -6.95
N VAL A 80 31.20 -14.23 -5.82
CA VAL A 80 31.16 -14.79 -4.45
C VAL A 80 30.28 -13.92 -3.55
N ASN A 81 29.49 -14.54 -2.68
CA ASN A 81 28.60 -13.86 -1.75
C ASN A 81 29.21 -13.79 -0.34
N PHE A 82 29.33 -12.58 0.21
CA PHE A 82 29.88 -12.24 1.52
C PHE A 82 28.81 -11.82 2.54
N GLY A 83 27.52 -11.82 2.16
CA GLY A 83 26.42 -11.41 3.04
C GLY A 83 26.22 -12.38 4.21
N SER A 84 25.98 -11.84 5.41
CA SER A 84 26.05 -12.60 6.67
C SER A 84 24.99 -12.12 7.68
N ARG A 85 24.32 -13.06 8.36
CA ARG A 85 23.42 -12.71 9.47
C ARG A 85 24.20 -12.13 10.65
N GLY A 86 23.85 -10.92 11.07
CA GLY A 86 24.49 -10.17 12.16
C GLY A 86 25.36 -8.98 11.71
N SER A 87 25.55 -8.78 10.40
CA SER A 87 26.31 -7.64 9.88
C SER A 87 25.47 -6.35 9.87
N GLY A 88 26.00 -5.26 10.44
CA GLY A 88 25.42 -3.91 10.45
C GLY A 88 26.44 -2.83 10.04
N ILE A 89 25.98 -1.57 9.90
CA ILE A 89 26.82 -0.43 9.48
C ILE A 89 27.66 0.12 10.65
N LEU A 90 27.20 -0.03 11.90
CA LEU A 90 27.90 0.41 13.10
C LEU A 90 28.72 -0.72 13.74
N ASN A 91 29.81 -0.37 14.42
CA ASN A 91 30.60 -1.33 15.18
C ASN A 91 29.79 -1.95 16.33
N GLU A 92 28.89 -1.18 16.96
CA GLU A 92 28.11 -1.66 18.11
C GLU A 92 26.99 -2.64 17.72
N THR A 93 26.45 -2.55 16.49
CA THR A 93 25.53 -3.58 15.97
C THR A 93 26.25 -4.88 15.59
N GLY A 94 27.58 -4.83 15.40
CA GLY A 94 28.48 -5.97 15.22
C GLY A 94 29.16 -6.49 16.49
N ALA A 95 28.75 -6.02 17.69
CA ALA A 95 29.36 -6.42 18.96
C ALA A 95 29.00 -7.86 19.42
N ILE A 96 28.24 -8.60 18.62
CA ILE A 96 28.28 -10.07 18.61
C ILE A 96 28.71 -10.51 17.20
N LEU A 97 30.04 -10.49 17.00
CA LEU A 97 30.85 -10.96 15.86
C LEU A 97 31.02 -10.04 14.61
N ILE A 98 32.05 -9.17 14.74
CA ILE A 98 33.08 -8.72 13.77
C ILE A 98 32.85 -7.38 13.03
N SER A 99 33.78 -6.46 13.33
CA SER A 99 34.02 -5.04 13.07
C SER A 99 33.79 -4.40 11.68
N THR A 100 33.45 -3.10 11.68
CA THR A 100 33.39 -2.16 10.54
C THR A 100 34.72 -1.96 9.79
N CYS A 101 35.87 -2.33 10.37
CA CYS A 101 37.15 -2.38 9.64
C CYS A 101 37.18 -3.44 8.53
N GLU A 102 36.28 -4.43 8.55
CA GLU A 102 36.23 -5.46 7.50
C GLU A 102 35.64 -4.95 6.19
N GLY A 103 34.58 -4.13 6.22
CA GLY A 103 33.97 -3.60 5.00
C GLY A 103 34.98 -2.81 4.16
N ASP A 104 35.75 -1.96 4.84
CA ASP A 104 36.78 -1.13 4.21
C ASP A 104 37.97 -1.96 3.68
N ARG A 105 38.39 -3.00 4.42
CA ARG A 105 39.42 -3.96 3.97
C ARG A 105 38.95 -4.79 2.77
N LYS A 106 37.68 -5.20 2.75
CA LYS A 106 37.05 -6.00 1.68
C LYS A 106 36.92 -5.19 0.38
N LEU A 107 36.55 -3.92 0.47
CA LEU A 107 36.52 -3.00 -0.68
C LEU A 107 37.93 -2.74 -1.24
N LYS A 108 38.92 -2.52 -0.36
CA LYS A 108 40.34 -2.36 -0.76
C LYS A 108 40.91 -3.65 -1.39
N TYR A 109 40.48 -4.82 -0.93
CA TYR A 109 40.85 -6.09 -1.54
C TYR A 109 40.27 -6.25 -2.94
N ALA A 110 38.97 -5.97 -3.13
CA ALA A 110 38.33 -5.97 -4.44
C ALA A 110 39.04 -5.00 -5.41
N ASP A 111 39.40 -3.80 -4.92
CA ASP A 111 40.14 -2.82 -5.71
C ASP A 111 41.55 -3.29 -6.09
N HIS A 112 42.29 -3.85 -5.13
CA HIS A 112 43.65 -4.34 -5.36
C HIS A 112 43.71 -5.44 -6.44
N HIS A 113 42.69 -6.29 -6.50
CA HIS A 113 42.63 -7.43 -7.42
C HIS A 113 41.81 -7.17 -8.70
N GLY A 114 41.30 -5.94 -8.90
CA GLY A 114 40.63 -5.57 -10.14
C GLY A 114 39.19 -6.08 -10.27
N PHE A 115 38.51 -6.38 -9.17
CA PHE A 115 37.20 -7.02 -9.19
C PHE A 115 36.02 -6.04 -9.11
N LEU A 116 34.98 -6.31 -9.91
CA LEU A 116 33.70 -5.59 -9.85
C LEU A 116 33.04 -5.76 -8.48
N VAL A 117 32.69 -4.64 -7.84
CA VAL A 117 31.96 -4.61 -6.57
C VAL A 117 30.46 -4.47 -6.86
N ILE A 118 29.61 -5.32 -6.26
CA ILE A 118 28.16 -5.16 -6.31
C ILE A 118 27.61 -4.98 -4.89
N THR A 119 26.95 -3.86 -4.62
CA THR A 119 26.32 -3.59 -3.32
C THR A 119 24.81 -3.77 -3.42
N LEU A 120 24.20 -4.43 -2.44
CA LEU A 120 22.74 -4.59 -2.37
C LEU A 120 22.21 -3.69 -1.26
N ILE A 121 21.26 -2.81 -1.61
CA ILE A 121 20.75 -1.78 -0.70
C ILE A 121 19.36 -2.19 -0.24
N ASP A 122 19.30 -2.63 1.01
CA ASP A 122 18.08 -2.96 1.77
C ASP A 122 18.28 -2.62 3.25
N THR A 123 18.61 -1.36 3.51
CA THR A 123 18.88 -0.81 4.83
C THR A 123 17.79 0.18 5.21
N PRO A 124 17.06 -0.04 6.32
CA PRO A 124 16.13 0.96 6.86
C PRO A 124 16.87 2.22 7.31
N ARG A 125 16.14 3.32 7.48
CA ARG A 125 16.67 4.61 7.97
C ARG A 125 17.60 4.42 9.17
N ALA A 126 18.83 4.93 9.07
CA ALA A 126 19.73 5.03 10.22
C ALA A 126 19.14 6.01 11.26
N TYR A 127 19.20 5.66 12.56
CA TYR A 127 18.68 6.50 13.64
C TYR A 127 19.43 7.83 13.67
N ALA A 128 18.70 8.94 13.55
CA ALA A 128 19.25 10.30 13.57
C ALA A 128 19.01 10.97 14.93
N ASP A 129 19.21 10.23 16.02
CA ASP A 129 19.13 10.75 17.38
C ASP A 129 20.52 11.16 17.90
N LEU A 130 20.52 12.03 18.92
CA LEU A 130 21.74 12.55 19.55
C LEU A 130 22.69 11.44 20.00
N LYS A 131 22.14 10.33 20.50
CA LYS A 131 22.92 9.20 21.02
C LYS A 131 23.66 8.46 19.89
N SER A 132 23.04 8.32 18.73
CA SER A 132 23.62 7.68 17.55
C SER A 132 24.75 8.53 16.94
N GLU A 133 24.60 9.85 16.96
CA GLU A 133 25.67 10.78 16.55
C GLU A 133 26.83 10.82 17.57
N GLU A 134 26.54 10.80 18.88
CA GLU A 134 27.56 10.68 19.93
C GLU A 134 28.37 9.37 19.84
N LEU A 135 27.78 8.31 19.28
CA LEU A 135 28.43 7.03 18.97
C LEU A 135 29.23 7.04 17.65
N GLY A 136 29.32 8.18 16.96
CA GLY A 136 30.16 8.34 15.77
C GLY A 136 29.56 7.81 14.47
N GLN A 137 28.23 7.60 14.41
CA GLN A 137 27.54 7.10 13.21
C GLN A 137 27.81 7.98 11.97
N GLY A 138 27.75 9.31 12.11
CA GLY A 138 28.04 10.24 11.02
C GLY A 138 29.48 10.13 10.51
N GLU A 139 30.45 9.93 11.40
CA GLU A 139 31.86 9.75 11.03
C GLU A 139 32.07 8.44 10.25
N ALA A 140 31.47 7.33 10.70
CA ALA A 140 31.57 6.04 10.04
C ALA A 140 30.97 6.06 8.61
N ILE A 141 29.83 6.73 8.44
CA ILE A 141 29.20 6.95 7.13
C ILE A 141 30.15 7.75 6.22
N ALA A 142 30.72 8.85 6.70
CA ALA A 142 31.62 9.70 5.93
C ALA A 142 32.90 8.95 5.50
N GLN A 143 33.47 8.12 6.38
CA GLN A 143 34.64 7.30 6.07
C GLN A 143 34.34 6.25 4.98
N ASN A 144 33.19 5.57 5.05
CA ASN A 144 32.81 4.56 4.06
C ASN A 144 32.52 5.19 2.68
N ILE A 145 31.81 6.33 2.64
CA ILE A 145 31.63 7.13 1.42
C ILE A 145 32.99 7.45 0.79
N ARG A 146 33.93 7.96 1.59
CA ARG A 146 35.28 8.30 1.12
C ARG A 146 36.02 7.10 0.54
N SER A 147 35.90 5.93 1.16
CA SER A 147 36.53 4.69 0.66
C SER A 147 35.92 4.21 -0.65
N MET A 148 34.59 4.25 -0.78
CA MET A 148 33.89 3.87 -2.02
C MET A 148 34.28 4.79 -3.20
N PHE A 149 34.45 6.09 -2.96
CA PHE A 149 34.99 7.02 -3.96
C PHE A 149 36.46 6.75 -4.34
N GLY A 150 37.21 6.06 -3.48
CA GLY A 150 38.61 5.71 -3.72
C GLY A 150 38.82 4.44 -4.55
N LEU A 151 37.76 3.70 -4.89
CA LEU A 151 37.85 2.47 -5.67
C LEU A 151 38.08 2.77 -7.16
N ARG A 152 39.05 2.09 -7.76
CA ARG A 152 39.39 2.12 -9.19
C ARG A 152 38.60 1.09 -9.98
N VAL A 153 38.13 0.04 -9.31
CA VAL A 153 37.27 -0.99 -9.88
C VAL A 153 35.82 -0.52 -10.01
N PRO A 154 35.05 -0.98 -11.02
CA PRO A 154 33.67 -0.57 -11.14
C PRO A 154 32.83 -1.10 -9.98
N VAL A 155 31.97 -0.23 -9.47
CA VAL A 155 31.01 -0.49 -8.41
C VAL A 155 29.61 -0.39 -9.01
N ILE A 156 28.79 -1.42 -8.80
CA ILE A 156 27.39 -1.46 -9.21
C ILE A 156 26.53 -1.60 -7.96
N SER A 157 25.73 -0.60 -7.64
CA SER A 157 24.76 -0.73 -6.55
C SER A 157 23.44 -1.23 -7.12
N ILE A 158 22.76 -2.14 -6.40
CA ILE A 158 21.41 -2.58 -6.73
C ILE A 158 20.53 -2.35 -5.51
N VAL A 159 19.56 -1.46 -5.63
CA VAL A 159 18.57 -1.27 -4.56
C VAL A 159 17.59 -2.43 -4.63
N THR A 160 17.49 -3.18 -3.53
CA THR A 160 16.71 -4.43 -3.46
C THR A 160 15.51 -4.32 -2.52
N GLY A 161 15.55 -3.42 -1.55
CA GLY A 161 14.42 -3.09 -0.66
C GLY A 161 14.45 -1.61 -0.28
N GLU A 162 14.71 -1.26 0.98
CA GLU A 162 14.82 0.16 1.40
C GLU A 162 16.27 0.68 1.36
N GLY A 163 16.47 1.95 1.01
CA GLY A 163 17.76 2.64 1.06
C GLY A 163 17.61 4.01 1.67
N GLY A 164 17.35 4.06 2.99
CA GLY A 164 17.11 5.30 3.72
C GLY A 164 18.38 5.87 4.38
N PHE A 165 18.55 7.19 4.27
CA PHE A 165 19.51 8.00 5.05
C PHE A 165 20.99 7.72 4.78
N GLY A 166 21.89 8.27 5.61
CA GLY A 166 23.34 8.24 5.42
C GLY A 166 23.95 6.83 5.37
N GLY A 167 23.32 5.82 5.98
CA GLY A 167 23.75 4.42 5.89
C GLY A 167 23.63 3.84 4.47
N ALA A 168 22.53 4.14 3.76
CA ALA A 168 22.36 3.74 2.37
C ALA A 168 23.32 4.51 1.44
N LEU A 169 23.56 5.80 1.74
CA LEU A 169 24.54 6.61 1.01
C LEU A 169 25.97 6.02 1.13
N ALA A 170 26.34 5.51 2.30
CA ALA A 170 27.64 4.89 2.56
C ALA A 170 27.95 3.70 1.65
N ILE A 171 26.93 2.98 1.19
CA ILE A 171 27.10 1.78 0.35
C ILE A 171 26.58 1.96 -1.09
N CYS A 172 26.09 3.17 -1.43
CA CYS A 172 25.57 3.50 -2.76
C CYS A 172 26.51 4.32 -3.64
N CYS A 173 27.69 4.71 -3.15
CA CYS A 173 28.70 5.41 -3.95
C CYS A 173 29.25 4.51 -5.06
N CYS A 174 28.60 4.51 -6.22
CA CYS A 174 28.82 3.54 -7.29
C CYS A 174 28.92 4.18 -8.68
N ASN A 175 29.43 3.40 -9.65
CA ASN A 175 29.49 3.80 -11.05
C ASN A 175 28.15 3.57 -11.77
N LYS A 176 27.39 2.55 -11.39
CA LYS A 176 26.04 2.29 -11.90
C LYS A 176 25.11 1.88 -10.76
N LEU A 177 23.97 2.55 -10.65
CA LEU A 177 22.90 2.19 -9.75
C LEU A 177 21.80 1.52 -10.55
N PHE A 178 21.48 0.27 -10.20
CA PHE A 178 20.26 -0.39 -10.62
C PHE A 178 19.28 -0.40 -9.46
N MET A 179 18.01 -0.40 -9.80
CA MET A 179 16.93 -0.38 -8.84
C MET A 179 15.95 -1.42 -9.34
N LEU A 180 15.61 -2.40 -8.50
CA LEU A 180 14.57 -3.37 -8.85
C LEU A 180 13.23 -2.65 -9.04
N GLU A 181 12.21 -3.36 -9.49
CA GLU A 181 10.92 -2.72 -9.82
C GLU A 181 10.16 -2.22 -8.58
N ASN A 182 10.53 -2.66 -7.36
CA ASN A 182 9.84 -2.38 -6.07
C ASN A 182 10.63 -1.82 -4.84
N PRO A 183 11.94 -1.51 -4.88
CA PRO A 183 12.68 -0.92 -3.78
C PRO A 183 12.44 0.60 -3.68
N ALA A 184 12.90 1.23 -2.58
CA ALA A 184 12.91 2.67 -2.36
C ALA A 184 14.33 3.13 -2.01
N PHE A 185 14.91 4.05 -2.76
CA PHE A 185 16.24 4.61 -2.48
C PHE A 185 16.12 6.13 -2.37
N TYR A 186 16.43 6.68 -1.19
CA TYR A 186 16.22 8.11 -0.95
C TYR A 186 17.34 8.69 -0.09
N VAL A 187 18.00 9.71 -0.63
CA VAL A 187 19.03 10.51 0.04
C VAL A 187 18.40 11.85 0.40
N ALA A 188 17.91 11.97 1.63
CA ALA A 188 17.38 13.23 2.11
C ALA A 188 18.54 14.22 2.33
N SER A 189 18.66 15.23 1.47
CA SER A 189 19.42 16.44 1.81
C SER A 189 18.71 17.13 2.98
N ALA A 190 19.44 17.51 4.02
CA ALA A 190 18.87 18.23 5.17
C ALA A 190 18.23 19.58 4.81
N ASN A 191 18.33 20.03 3.56
CA ASN A 191 17.57 21.16 3.02
C ASN A 191 17.42 20.99 1.51
N ASN A 192 16.18 20.92 1.00
CA ASN A 192 15.72 21.67 -0.18
C ASN A 192 14.28 21.30 -0.58
N LYS A 193 13.47 22.34 -0.75
CA LYS A 193 12.13 22.32 -1.37
C LYS A 193 12.15 21.52 -2.68
N PRO A 194 11.11 20.71 -2.99
CA PRO A 194 11.05 19.99 -4.24
C PRO A 194 10.93 20.98 -5.40
N LYS A 195 11.92 20.99 -6.29
CA LYS A 195 11.78 21.57 -7.63
C LYS A 195 11.16 20.52 -8.56
N ASN A 196 10.14 20.98 -9.28
CA ASN A 196 9.30 20.27 -10.24
C ASN A 196 10.07 19.35 -11.20
N GLY A 197 9.56 18.12 -11.36
CA GLY A 197 10.03 17.15 -12.36
C GLY A 197 9.32 15.79 -12.38
N GLY A 198 8.18 15.62 -11.68
CA GLY A 198 7.36 14.42 -11.74
C GLY A 198 6.04 14.71 -12.43
N SER A 199 5.74 14.00 -13.52
CA SER A 199 4.47 14.06 -14.23
C SER A 199 3.34 13.43 -13.41
N GLY A 200 2.28 14.18 -13.11
CA GLY A 200 1.08 13.68 -12.41
C GLY A 200 0.66 14.53 -11.20
N PHE A 201 -0.41 14.11 -10.52
CA PHE A 201 -0.90 14.77 -9.30
C PHE A 201 0.12 14.64 -8.16
N LYS A 202 0.26 15.70 -7.35
CA LYS A 202 1.12 15.70 -6.14
C LYS A 202 0.54 14.87 -4.99
N GLY A 203 -0.77 14.64 -5.00
CA GLY A 203 -1.47 13.91 -3.94
C GLY A 203 -2.97 13.84 -4.17
N MET A 204 -3.70 13.26 -3.22
CA MET A 204 -5.15 13.07 -3.31
C MET A 204 -5.87 13.31 -1.98
N PHE A 205 -6.89 14.18 -2.00
CA PHE A 205 -7.83 14.34 -0.89
C PHE A 205 -9.10 13.53 -1.16
N ILE A 206 -9.55 12.77 -0.16
CA ILE A 206 -10.64 11.80 -0.32
C ILE A 206 -11.79 12.16 0.61
N PHE A 207 -13.01 12.16 0.08
CA PHE A 207 -14.24 12.48 0.80
C PHE A 207 -15.33 11.46 0.46
N GLY A 208 -16.20 11.13 1.42
CA GLY A 208 -17.36 10.29 1.16
C GLY A 208 -17.68 9.32 2.28
N SER A 209 -18.27 8.19 1.91
CA SER A 209 -18.82 7.21 2.85
C SER A 209 -17.89 6.01 3.09
N SER A 210 -18.45 4.90 3.57
CA SER A 210 -17.73 3.63 3.79
C SER A 210 -17.01 3.08 2.55
N VAL A 211 -17.40 3.49 1.34
CA VAL A 211 -16.74 3.07 0.09
C VAL A 211 -15.35 3.66 -0.10
N VAL A 212 -15.00 4.69 0.68
CA VAL A 212 -13.70 5.34 0.66
C VAL A 212 -13.09 5.51 2.06
N ASP A 213 -13.76 5.05 3.11
CA ASP A 213 -13.24 5.10 4.49
C ASP A 213 -12.08 4.10 4.66
N ASN A 214 -10.92 4.61 5.04
CA ASN A 214 -9.70 3.83 5.28
C ASN A 214 -9.37 3.68 6.78
N GLY A 215 -10.36 3.84 7.66
CA GLY A 215 -10.22 3.68 9.10
C GLY A 215 -10.50 4.95 9.91
N TYR A 216 -11.15 5.97 9.33
CA TYR A 216 -11.58 7.15 10.04
C TYR A 216 -12.48 6.77 11.23
N ASN A 217 -13.52 5.97 10.97
CA ASN A 217 -14.50 5.61 12.00
C ASN A 217 -13.89 4.79 13.15
N ASN A 218 -12.81 4.05 12.90
CA ASN A 218 -12.09 3.30 13.92
C ASN A 218 -11.48 4.20 15.00
N ASN A 219 -11.17 5.46 14.65
CA ASN A 219 -10.58 6.46 15.54
C ASN A 219 -11.63 7.32 16.25
N LEU A 220 -12.93 7.12 15.99
CA LEU A 220 -14.01 7.83 16.66
C LEU A 220 -14.54 7.03 17.85
N ASN A 221 -14.57 7.63 19.04
CA ASN A 221 -15.03 6.92 20.25
C ASN A 221 -16.51 6.54 20.20
N ASP A 222 -17.34 7.37 19.58
CA ASP A 222 -18.81 7.30 19.56
C ASP A 222 -19.39 6.77 18.24
N SER A 223 -18.54 6.32 17.31
CA SER A 223 -19.02 5.70 16.06
C SER A 223 -19.39 4.24 16.27
N THR A 224 -20.56 3.84 15.77
CA THR A 224 -20.96 2.42 15.70
C THR A 224 -20.63 1.78 14.36
N SER A 225 -20.06 2.53 13.41
CA SER A 225 -19.69 2.06 12.07
C SER A 225 -18.18 1.75 11.98
N LYS A 226 -17.64 1.06 13.00
CA LYS A 226 -16.22 0.66 13.03
C LYS A 226 -16.00 -0.63 12.25
N ALA A 227 -14.84 -0.77 11.63
CA ALA A 227 -14.37 -1.98 10.94
C ALA A 227 -13.01 -2.40 11.50
N ASN A 228 -12.88 -2.43 12.83
CA ASN A 228 -11.66 -2.76 13.58
C ASN A 228 -11.75 -4.10 14.32
N PHE A 229 -12.62 -5.00 13.87
CA PHE A 229 -12.87 -6.31 14.45
C PHE A 229 -12.89 -7.39 13.37
N LEU A 230 -12.60 -8.63 13.74
CA LEU A 230 -12.62 -9.74 12.79
C LEU A 230 -14.03 -9.96 12.23
N PRO A 231 -14.19 -10.07 10.90
CA PRO A 231 -13.15 -10.39 9.92
C PRO A 231 -12.53 -9.22 9.12
N TYR A 232 -12.74 -7.97 9.53
CA TYR A 232 -12.11 -6.82 8.89
C TYR A 232 -10.63 -6.72 9.30
N GLY A 233 -9.71 -6.70 8.32
CA GLY A 233 -8.26 -6.70 8.54
C GLY A 233 -7.63 -8.10 8.57
N LEU A 234 -6.35 -8.19 8.93
CA LEU A 234 -5.65 -9.48 9.09
C LEU A 234 -6.17 -10.20 10.33
N SER A 235 -6.48 -11.49 10.21
CA SER A 235 -7.03 -12.30 11.30
C SER A 235 -6.04 -12.52 12.45
N ASN A 236 -4.75 -12.43 12.16
CA ASN A 236 -3.66 -12.74 13.06
C ASN A 236 -2.55 -11.69 12.93
N VAL A 237 -2.82 -10.48 13.41
CA VAL A 237 -1.86 -9.36 13.36
C VAL A 237 -0.70 -9.49 14.33
N ASN A 238 -0.85 -10.28 15.40
CA ASN A 238 0.17 -10.46 16.44
C ASN A 238 0.65 -11.90 16.56
N ASP A 239 -0.09 -12.85 15.97
CA ASP A 239 0.30 -14.25 16.01
C ASP A 239 1.24 -14.57 14.85
N PRO A 240 2.22 -15.44 15.08
CA PRO A 240 3.05 -15.98 14.01
C PRO A 240 2.28 -17.05 13.22
N CYS A 241 2.49 -17.10 11.90
CA CYS A 241 2.00 -18.18 11.04
C CYS A 241 2.80 -19.49 11.22
N CYS A 242 3.58 -19.66 12.29
CA CYS A 242 4.32 -20.89 12.55
C CYS A 242 4.45 -21.19 14.04
N GLU A 243 4.63 -22.47 14.39
CA GLU A 243 4.98 -22.88 15.74
C GLU A 243 6.33 -22.26 16.14
N LEU A 244 6.36 -21.49 17.22
CA LEU A 244 7.58 -20.83 17.68
C LEU A 244 8.50 -21.77 18.46
N THR A 245 9.80 -21.48 18.40
CA THR A 245 10.81 -22.04 19.31
C THR A 245 10.56 -21.61 20.76
N SER A 246 11.18 -22.29 21.72
CA SER A 246 11.00 -22.03 23.17
C SER A 246 11.42 -20.62 23.61
N ASN A 247 12.19 -19.89 22.80
CA ASN A 247 12.55 -18.49 23.02
C ASN A 247 11.58 -17.49 22.36
N GLY A 248 10.55 -17.99 21.67
CA GLY A 248 9.48 -17.22 21.03
C GLY A 248 9.86 -16.49 19.74
N SER A 249 11.12 -16.48 19.30
CA SER A 249 11.57 -15.49 18.31
C SER A 249 11.50 -15.95 16.85
N SER A 250 11.49 -17.26 16.61
CA SER A 250 11.57 -17.85 15.26
C SER A 250 10.83 -19.17 15.19
N CYS A 251 10.45 -19.59 13.97
CA CYS A 251 9.78 -20.87 13.73
C CYS A 251 10.62 -22.06 14.20
N LYS A 252 9.96 -23.01 14.84
CA LYS A 252 10.53 -24.29 15.26
C LYS A 252 10.90 -25.13 14.05
N VAL A 253 12.04 -25.81 14.16
CA VAL A 253 12.51 -26.76 13.14
C VAL A 253 11.49 -27.88 13.01
N ASN A 254 10.97 -28.09 11.79
CA ASN A 254 9.87 -29.03 11.49
C ASN A 254 8.57 -28.76 12.27
N GLY A 255 8.35 -27.52 12.73
CA GLY A 255 7.10 -27.10 13.34
C GLY A 255 5.99 -26.92 12.30
N THR A 256 4.74 -26.95 12.75
CA THR A 256 3.58 -26.72 11.90
C THR A 256 3.48 -25.26 11.47
N THR A 257 3.08 -25.00 10.23
CA THR A 257 2.76 -23.65 9.71
C THR A 257 1.26 -23.46 9.58
N CYS A 258 0.80 -22.21 9.57
CA CYS A 258 -0.60 -21.88 9.38
C CYS A 258 -1.09 -22.23 7.97
N ASP A 259 -2.38 -22.53 7.84
CA ASP A 259 -2.99 -23.00 6.59
C ASP A 259 -3.11 -21.88 5.53
N ASP A 260 -3.32 -20.63 5.95
CA ASP A 260 -3.50 -19.47 5.06
C ASP A 260 -2.64 -18.28 5.53
N ARG A 261 -1.47 -18.14 4.92
CA ARG A 261 -0.48 -17.09 5.23
C ARG A 261 -1.01 -15.68 5.02
N LYS A 262 -2.07 -15.50 4.22
CA LYS A 262 -2.66 -14.18 3.96
C LYS A 262 -3.45 -13.62 5.13
N ARG A 263 -3.74 -14.44 6.15
CA ARG A 263 -4.46 -14.02 7.36
C ARG A 263 -3.54 -13.47 8.45
N TYR A 264 -2.23 -13.62 8.31
CA TYR A 264 -1.25 -13.29 9.34
C TYR A 264 -0.45 -12.06 8.91
N ALA A 265 -0.14 -11.15 9.85
CA ALA A 265 0.83 -10.09 9.59
C ALA A 265 2.27 -10.62 9.63
N PHE A 266 2.49 -11.63 10.46
CA PHE A 266 3.80 -12.16 10.81
C PHE A 266 3.90 -13.63 10.41
N PHE A 267 4.94 -13.98 9.66
CA PHE A 267 5.30 -15.38 9.44
C PHE A 267 5.91 -15.97 10.72
N ASP A 268 6.80 -15.20 11.37
CA ASP A 268 7.22 -15.35 12.77
C ASP A 268 7.31 -13.95 13.43
N LEU A 269 7.70 -13.86 14.72
CA LEU A 269 7.69 -12.58 15.45
C LEU A 269 8.61 -11.47 14.87
N ILE A 270 9.46 -11.77 13.88
CA ILE A 270 10.39 -10.79 13.30
C ILE A 270 10.35 -10.72 11.76
N HIS A 271 9.59 -11.60 11.09
CA HIS A 271 9.41 -11.61 9.64
C HIS A 271 7.93 -11.45 9.26
N TYR A 272 7.63 -10.49 8.40
CA TYR A 272 6.29 -10.28 7.86
C TYR A 272 5.89 -11.40 6.88
N THR A 273 4.59 -11.68 6.77
CA THR A 273 4.06 -12.51 5.68
C THR A 273 4.13 -11.76 4.36
N GLU A 274 4.06 -12.47 3.22
CA GLU A 274 4.02 -11.85 1.89
C GLU A 274 2.89 -10.82 1.75
N SER A 275 1.74 -11.04 2.40
CA SER A 275 0.62 -10.10 2.42
C SER A 275 0.92 -8.83 3.21
N ALA A 276 1.55 -8.93 4.38
CA ALA A 276 1.98 -7.76 5.14
C ALA A 276 3.17 -7.05 4.46
N SER A 277 4.10 -7.79 3.87
CA SER A 277 5.18 -7.25 3.06
C SER A 277 4.66 -6.51 1.83
N ALA A 278 3.60 -6.99 1.15
CA ALA A 278 2.98 -6.29 0.03
C ALA A 278 2.32 -4.96 0.45
N ILE A 279 1.69 -4.91 1.63
CA ILE A 279 1.14 -3.69 2.22
C ILE A 279 2.28 -2.71 2.55
N LEU A 280 3.38 -3.20 3.13
CA LEU A 280 4.57 -2.41 3.45
C LEU A 280 5.38 -1.99 2.20
N ALA A 281 5.29 -2.74 1.10
CA ALA A 281 5.98 -2.49 -0.16
C ALA A 281 5.19 -1.61 -1.14
N ALA A 282 3.96 -1.21 -0.81
CA ALA A 282 3.20 -0.26 -1.62
C ALA A 282 3.96 1.07 -1.73
N LYS A 283 4.47 1.37 -2.92
CA LYS A 283 5.46 2.42 -3.22
C LYS A 283 4.94 3.86 -3.17
N LEU A 284 3.70 4.06 -2.73
CA LEU A 284 3.12 5.36 -2.43
C LEU A 284 2.67 5.32 -0.97
N PRO A 285 2.99 6.34 -0.14
CA PRO A 285 2.47 6.37 1.21
C PRO A 285 0.94 6.26 1.12
N LEU A 286 0.36 5.33 1.88
CA LEU A 286 -1.08 5.22 2.01
C LEU A 286 -1.60 6.60 2.42
N ILE A 287 -2.67 7.06 1.77
CA ILE A 287 -3.32 8.31 2.17
C ILE A 287 -3.82 8.10 3.60
N PRO A 288 -3.35 8.87 4.60
CA PRO A 288 -3.73 8.65 5.99
C PRO A 288 -5.17 9.13 6.25
N CYS A 289 -5.87 8.52 7.20
CA CYS A 289 -7.20 8.97 7.59
C CYS A 289 -7.10 10.21 8.50
N PHE A 290 -8.01 11.17 8.36
CA PHE A 290 -7.95 12.44 9.09
C PHE A 290 -8.04 12.27 10.62
N ALA A 291 -8.81 11.30 11.09
CA ALA A 291 -9.02 11.07 12.52
C ALA A 291 -7.83 10.38 13.21
N ASP A 292 -6.84 9.86 12.48
CA ASP A 292 -5.62 9.33 13.07
C ASP A 292 -4.76 10.48 13.63
N THR A 293 -4.38 10.35 14.90
CA THR A 293 -3.50 11.30 15.60
C THR A 293 -2.14 11.50 14.91
N GLN A 294 -1.69 10.52 14.12
CA GLN A 294 -0.45 10.57 13.36
C GLN A 294 -0.56 11.38 12.05
N THR A 295 -1.78 11.75 11.62
CA THR A 295 -2.04 12.52 10.39
C THR A 295 -1.69 13.99 10.55
N GLN A 296 -0.39 14.27 10.63
CA GLN A 296 0.17 15.60 10.86
C GLN A 296 1.50 15.75 10.13
N ARG A 297 2.02 16.99 10.07
CA ARG A 297 3.32 17.29 9.44
C ARG A 297 3.38 16.72 8.01
N ASP A 298 4.45 16.04 7.65
CA ASP A 298 4.69 15.54 6.30
C ASP A 298 3.64 14.51 5.83
N ALA A 299 2.89 13.88 6.75
CA ALA A 299 1.87 12.90 6.41
C ALA A 299 0.71 13.48 5.59
N ILE A 300 0.44 14.80 5.68
CA ILE A 300 -0.66 15.43 4.93
C ILE A 300 -0.24 15.89 3.53
N LEU A 301 1.06 15.89 3.22
CA LEU A 301 1.60 16.48 1.98
C LEU A 301 1.14 15.73 0.73
N ASN A 302 0.87 14.43 0.83
CA ASN A 302 0.40 13.63 -0.31
C ASN A 302 -1.13 13.46 -0.30
N GLY A 303 -1.82 14.10 0.64
CA GLY A 303 -3.27 14.03 0.78
C GLY A 303 -3.74 13.47 2.12
N VAL A 304 -5.05 13.55 2.35
CA VAL A 304 -5.72 13.08 3.58
C VAL A 304 -7.09 12.51 3.20
N ASN A 305 -7.49 11.43 3.86
CA ASN A 305 -8.79 10.80 3.69
C ASN A 305 -9.76 11.20 4.81
N PHE A 306 -10.86 11.85 4.43
CA PHE A 306 -11.94 12.28 5.32
C PHE A 306 -13.15 11.37 5.26
N GLY A 307 -13.13 10.32 4.43
CA GLY A 307 -14.23 9.39 4.26
C GLY A 307 -14.66 8.79 5.59
N SER A 308 -15.97 8.75 5.83
CA SER A 308 -16.54 8.25 7.08
C SER A 308 -17.64 7.23 6.81
N GLY A 309 -17.46 6.02 7.33
CA GLY A 309 -18.45 4.95 7.32
C GLY A 309 -19.81 5.42 7.84
N GLY A 310 -20.88 5.01 7.15
CA GLY A 310 -22.26 5.41 7.44
C GLY A 310 -22.68 6.75 6.82
N SER A 311 -21.75 7.63 6.44
CA SER A 311 -22.09 8.97 5.92
C SER A 311 -22.72 8.94 4.52
N GLY A 312 -23.41 10.02 4.18
CA GLY A 312 -23.98 10.24 2.86
C GLY A 312 -23.71 11.65 2.34
N ILE A 313 -24.34 11.97 1.21
CA ILE A 313 -24.36 13.33 0.65
C ILE A 313 -25.11 14.27 1.59
N LEU A 314 -26.22 13.80 2.17
CA LEU A 314 -27.02 14.56 3.12
C LEU A 314 -26.46 14.44 4.54
N ASP A 315 -26.61 15.49 5.34
CA ASP A 315 -26.14 15.50 6.73
C ASP A 315 -26.95 14.53 7.62
N GLU A 316 -28.22 14.30 7.29
CA GLU A 316 -29.07 13.33 7.99
C GLU A 316 -28.76 11.86 7.66
N SER A 317 -27.94 11.58 6.64
CA SER A 317 -27.65 10.22 6.21
C SER A 317 -26.77 9.48 7.22
N GLY A 318 -27.20 8.27 7.59
CA GLY A 318 -26.45 7.42 8.51
C GLY A 318 -26.66 7.70 10.00
N LEU A 319 -27.50 8.67 10.38
CA LEU A 319 -27.81 8.94 11.80
C LEU A 319 -28.37 7.73 12.55
N VAL A 320 -29.04 6.81 11.84
CA VAL A 320 -29.52 5.53 12.42
C VAL A 320 -28.38 4.57 12.78
N ALA A 321 -27.19 4.80 12.25
CA ALA A 321 -25.96 4.03 12.50
C ALA A 321 -25.00 4.81 13.42
N GLY A 322 -25.54 5.62 14.34
CA GLY A 322 -24.78 6.35 15.36
C GLY A 322 -24.22 7.68 14.88
N ARG A 323 -23.15 8.17 15.54
CA ARG A 323 -22.45 9.37 15.07
C ARG A 323 -21.66 9.06 13.81
N VAL A 324 -21.84 9.92 12.83
CA VAL A 324 -21.23 9.86 11.50
C VAL A 324 -20.74 11.27 11.14
N ILE A 325 -19.60 11.37 10.45
CA ILE A 325 -19.09 12.66 9.96
C ILE A 325 -19.64 12.88 8.56
N SER A 326 -20.60 13.81 8.43
CA SER A 326 -21.26 14.07 7.15
C SER A 326 -20.30 14.65 6.12
N LEU A 327 -20.64 14.58 4.83
CA LEU A 327 -19.80 15.15 3.77
C LEU A 327 -19.56 16.66 3.96
N ASN A 328 -20.52 17.42 4.50
CA ASN A 328 -20.29 18.83 4.86
C ASN A 328 -19.28 18.99 6.00
N GLU A 329 -19.36 18.14 7.03
CA GLU A 329 -18.40 18.14 8.14
C GLU A 329 -17.00 17.72 7.68
N GLN A 330 -16.90 16.74 6.78
CA GLN A 330 -15.63 16.35 6.14
C GLN A 330 -14.98 17.52 5.39
N ILE A 331 -15.75 18.26 4.59
CA ILE A 331 -15.25 19.46 3.89
C ILE A 331 -14.85 20.56 4.89
N THR A 332 -15.62 20.73 5.97
CA THR A 332 -15.26 21.65 7.06
C THR A 332 -13.95 21.26 7.74
N ASN A 333 -13.72 19.97 7.99
CA ASN A 333 -12.47 19.47 8.57
C ASN A 333 -11.28 19.70 7.63
N PHE A 334 -11.47 19.52 6.33
CA PHE A 334 -10.46 19.89 5.33
C PHE A 334 -10.16 21.39 5.38
N GLU A 335 -11.19 22.24 5.29
CA GLU A 335 -11.08 23.70 5.25
C GLU A 335 -10.45 24.28 6.52
N ALA A 336 -10.90 23.84 7.70
CA ALA A 336 -10.52 24.44 8.98
C ALA A 336 -9.21 23.89 9.53
N VAL A 337 -8.84 22.64 9.20
CA VAL A 337 -7.72 21.95 9.85
C VAL A 337 -6.61 21.60 8.88
N THR A 338 -6.92 20.93 7.77
CA THR A 338 -5.90 20.37 6.89
C THR A 338 -5.33 21.43 5.95
N LEU A 339 -6.20 22.26 5.37
CA LEU A 339 -5.80 23.26 4.38
C LEU A 339 -4.83 24.31 4.95
N PRO A 340 -5.06 24.92 6.13
CA PRO A 340 -4.11 25.88 6.69
C PRO A 340 -2.75 25.25 7.01
N LYS A 341 -2.74 24.00 7.50
CA LYS A 341 -1.50 23.26 7.77
C LYS A 341 -0.72 22.99 6.49
N LEU A 342 -1.41 22.63 5.41
CA LEU A 342 -0.80 22.40 4.10
C LEU A 342 -0.18 23.68 3.53
N GLU A 343 -0.90 24.81 3.60
CA GLU A 343 -0.39 26.13 3.20
C GLU A 343 0.87 26.52 3.97
N ILE A 344 0.89 26.29 5.30
CA ILE A 344 2.06 26.57 6.15
C ILE A 344 3.26 25.70 5.75
N GLN A 345 3.05 24.41 5.52
CA GLN A 345 4.14 23.48 5.21
C GLN A 345 4.75 23.73 3.83
N LEU A 346 3.92 24.03 2.84
CA LEU A 346 4.38 24.28 1.47
C LEU A 346 4.84 25.73 1.26
N GLY A 347 4.36 26.66 2.10
CA GLY A 347 4.64 28.09 1.96
C GLY A 347 4.01 28.72 0.71
N CYS A 348 2.92 28.14 0.21
CA CYS A 348 2.17 28.57 -0.98
C CYS A 348 0.70 28.78 -0.62
N GLN A 349 -0.04 29.58 -1.40
CA GLN A 349 -1.48 29.72 -1.19
C GLN A 349 -2.25 28.51 -1.71
N ARG A 350 -3.39 28.19 -1.11
CA ARG A 350 -4.29 27.11 -1.54
C ARG A 350 -4.64 27.13 -3.01
N THR A 351 -4.80 28.31 -3.61
CA THR A 351 -5.11 28.46 -5.05
C THR A 351 -3.97 28.06 -5.96
N GLU A 352 -2.74 28.05 -5.46
CA GLU A 352 -1.54 27.58 -6.17
C GLU A 352 -1.30 26.10 -5.94
N ILE A 353 -1.65 25.58 -4.75
CA ILE A 353 -1.37 24.20 -4.33
C ILE A 353 -2.44 23.24 -4.85
N LEU A 354 -3.70 23.52 -4.59
CA LEU A 354 -4.80 22.55 -4.79
C LEU A 354 -5.07 22.16 -6.24
N PRO A 355 -4.71 22.95 -7.29
CA PRO A 355 -4.78 22.48 -8.67
C PRO A 355 -3.88 21.27 -8.97
N ASP A 356 -2.84 21.01 -8.16
CA ASP A 356 -1.94 19.87 -8.34
C ASP A 356 -2.47 18.57 -7.67
N TYR A 357 -3.60 18.64 -6.95
CA TYR A 357 -4.17 17.52 -6.22
C TYR A 357 -5.43 16.99 -6.91
N LEU A 358 -5.67 15.69 -6.71
CA LEU A 358 -6.92 15.03 -7.07
C LEU A 358 -7.88 15.05 -5.86
N PHE A 359 -9.15 15.35 -6.11
CA PHE A 359 -10.22 15.27 -5.12
C PHE A 359 -11.12 14.10 -5.47
N LEU A 360 -11.01 13.00 -4.72
CA LEU A 360 -11.84 11.81 -4.91
C LEU A 360 -13.06 11.91 -4.01
N LEU A 361 -14.26 11.78 -4.60
CA LEU A 361 -15.52 11.79 -3.86
C LEU A 361 -16.34 10.53 -4.13
N GLY A 362 -16.66 9.77 -3.08
CA GLY A 362 -17.48 8.57 -3.13
C GLY A 362 -18.61 8.59 -2.09
N ALA A 363 -19.74 9.18 -2.44
CA ALA A 363 -20.90 9.34 -1.54
C ALA A 363 -22.22 9.01 -2.27
N GLY A 364 -23.31 8.77 -1.53
CA GLY A 364 -24.63 8.46 -2.08
C GLY A 364 -25.12 7.04 -1.78
N ASN A 365 -24.20 6.08 -1.55
CA ASN A 365 -24.58 4.69 -1.28
C ASN A 365 -25.46 4.55 -0.03
N ASN A 366 -25.12 5.24 1.06
CA ASN A 366 -25.90 5.21 2.29
C ASN A 366 -27.19 6.02 2.20
N ASP A 367 -27.22 7.11 1.42
CA ASP A 367 -28.44 7.86 1.16
C ASP A 367 -29.50 6.96 0.51
N TYR A 368 -29.11 6.12 -0.45
CA TYR A 368 -30.03 5.16 -1.06
C TYR A 368 -30.27 3.93 -0.18
N LEU A 369 -29.22 3.29 0.33
CA LEU A 369 -29.35 2.04 1.08
C LEU A 369 -30.08 2.26 2.41
N LEU A 370 -29.56 3.14 3.27
CA LEU A 370 -30.11 3.35 4.61
C LEU A 370 -31.40 4.16 4.54
N ASN A 371 -31.41 5.31 3.86
CA ASN A 371 -32.57 6.21 3.93
C ASN A 371 -33.68 5.83 2.93
N TYR A 372 -33.34 5.57 1.67
CA TYR A 372 -34.34 5.36 0.62
C TYR A 372 -34.94 3.94 0.65
N PHE A 373 -34.11 2.90 0.68
CA PHE A 373 -34.56 1.51 0.61
C PHE A 373 -34.95 0.92 1.98
N LEU A 374 -34.13 1.13 3.03
CA LEU A 374 -34.35 0.46 4.33
C LEU A 374 -35.26 1.24 5.28
N LEU A 375 -35.03 2.54 5.46
CA LEU A 375 -35.83 3.38 6.38
C LEU A 375 -37.10 3.97 5.75
N GLY A 376 -37.38 3.67 4.49
CA GLY A 376 -38.67 3.96 3.89
C GLY A 376 -38.93 5.42 3.56
N GLN A 377 -37.94 6.20 3.10
CA GLN A 377 -38.20 7.46 2.36
C GLN A 377 -38.89 7.24 0.98
N LEU A 378 -39.62 6.13 0.83
CA LEU A 378 -40.43 5.76 -0.34
C LEU A 378 -41.61 6.71 -0.59
N THR A 379 -41.83 7.70 0.28
CA THR A 379 -42.79 8.79 0.06
C THR A 379 -42.33 9.75 -1.05
N GLN A 380 -41.02 9.81 -1.35
CA GLN A 380 -40.48 10.58 -2.47
C GLN A 380 -40.30 9.71 -3.71
N THR A 381 -40.61 10.28 -4.89
CA THR A 381 -40.32 9.61 -6.16
C THR A 381 -38.79 9.47 -6.35
N PRO A 382 -38.32 8.42 -7.05
CA PRO A 382 -36.89 8.25 -7.35
C PRO A 382 -36.23 9.51 -7.92
N GLN A 383 -36.93 10.23 -8.80
CA GLN A 383 -36.47 11.45 -9.45
C GLN A 383 -36.33 12.61 -8.45
N ALA A 384 -37.31 12.80 -7.56
CA ALA A 384 -37.27 13.86 -6.56
C ALA A 384 -36.16 13.63 -5.53
N PHE A 385 -35.98 12.38 -5.10
CA PHE A 385 -34.91 12.02 -4.18
C PHE A 385 -33.53 12.21 -4.82
N ALA A 386 -33.33 11.74 -6.05
CA ALA A 386 -32.10 11.99 -6.82
C ALA A 386 -31.81 13.49 -6.97
N ALA A 387 -32.82 14.30 -7.31
CA ALA A 387 -32.67 15.75 -7.45
C ALA A 387 -32.25 16.43 -6.14
N LYS A 388 -32.81 15.99 -5.00
CA LYS A 388 -32.40 16.46 -3.66
C LYS A 388 -30.91 16.17 -3.41
N LEU A 389 -30.46 14.94 -3.66
CA LEU A 389 -29.06 14.56 -3.49
C LEU A 389 -28.14 15.34 -4.43
N ILE A 390 -28.49 15.46 -5.70
CA ILE A 390 -27.68 16.16 -6.71
C ILE A 390 -27.57 17.66 -6.40
N SER A 391 -28.62 18.29 -5.88
CA SER A 391 -28.57 19.68 -5.43
C SER A 391 -27.58 19.88 -4.29
N ALA A 392 -27.64 19.04 -3.26
CA ALA A 392 -26.71 19.08 -2.13
C ALA A 392 -25.25 18.80 -2.59
N TYR A 393 -25.06 17.78 -3.42
CA TYR A 393 -23.75 17.40 -3.91
C TYR A 393 -23.12 18.49 -4.80
N SER A 394 -23.93 19.16 -5.64
CA SER A 394 -23.47 20.31 -6.42
C SER A 394 -22.96 21.45 -5.52
N ALA A 395 -23.67 21.74 -4.42
CA ALA A 395 -23.25 22.77 -3.47
C ALA A 395 -21.92 22.41 -2.78
N GLN A 396 -21.74 21.15 -2.39
CA GLN A 396 -20.50 20.63 -1.78
C GLN A 396 -19.32 20.70 -2.75
N LEU A 397 -19.50 20.32 -4.03
CA LEU A 397 -18.47 20.44 -5.06
C LEU A 397 -18.09 21.91 -5.32
N LYS A 398 -19.07 22.81 -5.36
CA LYS A 398 -18.82 24.26 -5.48
C LYS A 398 -18.05 24.80 -4.28
N ARG A 399 -18.33 24.31 -3.07
CA ARG A 399 -17.58 24.69 -1.86
C ARG A 399 -16.12 24.26 -1.95
N LEU A 400 -15.82 23.02 -2.35
CA LEU A 400 -14.44 22.56 -2.57
C LEU A 400 -13.74 23.34 -3.68
N TYR A 401 -14.43 23.64 -4.78
CA TYR A 401 -13.89 24.47 -5.86
C TYR A 401 -13.52 25.88 -5.37
N ASN A 402 -14.36 26.49 -4.54
CA ASN A 402 -14.11 27.81 -3.95
C ASN A 402 -12.91 27.81 -2.99
N LEU A 403 -12.54 26.65 -2.42
CA LEU A 403 -11.31 26.50 -1.63
C LEU A 403 -10.05 26.39 -2.50
N GLY A 404 -10.18 26.08 -3.80
CA GLY A 404 -9.07 25.97 -4.75
C GLY A 404 -8.99 24.63 -5.48
N ALA A 405 -9.85 23.66 -5.16
CA ALA A 405 -9.86 22.37 -5.85
C ALA A 405 -10.19 22.53 -7.34
N ARG A 406 -9.45 21.82 -8.21
CA ARG A 406 -9.67 21.84 -9.66
C ARG A 406 -9.92 20.48 -10.27
N ASN A 407 -9.38 19.39 -9.74
CA ASN A 407 -9.52 18.06 -10.33
C ASN A 407 -10.38 17.16 -9.45
N PHE A 408 -11.53 16.73 -9.96
CA PHE A 408 -12.51 15.96 -9.22
C PHE A 408 -12.72 14.59 -9.87
N LEU A 409 -12.60 13.53 -9.09
CA LEU A 409 -12.94 12.16 -9.44
C LEU A 409 -14.16 11.74 -8.62
N LEU A 410 -15.31 11.62 -9.26
CA LEU A 410 -16.59 11.29 -8.64
C LEU A 410 -16.91 9.82 -8.89
N LEU A 411 -17.03 9.03 -7.82
CA LEU A 411 -17.54 7.66 -7.91
C LEU A 411 -19.07 7.70 -7.85
N SER A 412 -19.75 7.12 -8.85
CA SER A 412 -21.20 6.97 -8.78
C SER A 412 -21.61 5.89 -7.77
N VAL A 413 -22.86 5.94 -7.35
CA VAL A 413 -23.47 4.95 -6.45
C VAL A 413 -23.41 3.56 -7.09
N TYR A 414 -23.17 2.53 -6.28
CA TYR A 414 -23.09 1.14 -6.72
C TYR A 414 -24.47 0.60 -7.10
N PRO A 415 -24.58 -0.47 -7.92
CA PRO A 415 -25.88 -1.07 -8.22
C PRO A 415 -26.43 -1.79 -6.99
N LEU A 416 -27.06 -1.03 -6.08
CA LEU A 416 -27.48 -1.53 -4.77
C LEU A 416 -28.49 -2.67 -4.85
N GLY A 417 -29.24 -2.82 -5.95
CA GLY A 417 -30.11 -3.97 -6.20
C GLY A 417 -29.35 -5.29 -6.36
N CYS A 418 -28.05 -5.24 -6.61
CA CYS A 418 -27.16 -6.40 -6.64
C CYS A 418 -26.53 -6.73 -5.29
N SER A 419 -26.53 -5.79 -4.33
CA SER A 419 -25.93 -6.03 -3.02
C SER A 419 -26.61 -7.21 -2.30
N PRO A 420 -25.87 -8.05 -1.56
CA PRO A 420 -26.46 -9.19 -0.88
C PRO A 420 -27.57 -8.81 0.12
N VAL A 421 -27.48 -7.64 0.76
CA VAL A 421 -28.50 -7.17 1.72
C VAL A 421 -29.82 -6.83 1.04
N VAL A 422 -29.81 -6.31 -0.19
CA VAL A 422 -31.02 -5.97 -0.95
C VAL A 422 -31.54 -7.16 -1.75
N SER A 423 -30.65 -7.87 -2.45
CA SER A 423 -31.01 -9.02 -3.28
C SER A 423 -31.29 -10.30 -2.48
N LYS A 424 -30.91 -10.34 -1.20
CA LYS A 424 -30.91 -11.54 -0.36
C LYS A 424 -30.10 -12.69 -0.98
N GLY A 425 -29.07 -12.36 -1.75
CA GLY A 425 -28.24 -13.33 -2.48
C GLY A 425 -28.93 -13.99 -3.68
N GLN A 426 -30.09 -13.50 -4.11
CA GLN A 426 -30.89 -14.09 -5.21
C GLN A 426 -30.60 -13.47 -6.59
N GLY A 427 -29.52 -12.68 -6.70
CA GLY A 427 -29.15 -11.98 -7.92
C GLY A 427 -29.75 -10.56 -8.02
N CYS A 428 -29.24 -9.79 -8.97
CA CYS A 428 -29.55 -8.36 -9.09
C CYS A 428 -31.04 -8.07 -9.32
N LEU A 429 -31.62 -7.19 -8.49
CA LEU A 429 -32.99 -6.71 -8.63
C LEU A 429 -33.05 -5.50 -9.59
N PRO A 430 -33.81 -5.56 -10.72
CA PRO A 430 -33.86 -4.47 -11.70
C PRO A 430 -34.43 -3.16 -11.16
N GLY A 431 -35.45 -3.23 -10.29
CA GLY A 431 -36.14 -2.05 -9.75
C GLY A 431 -35.20 -1.11 -8.96
N PRO A 432 -34.54 -1.59 -7.89
CA PRO A 432 -33.56 -0.79 -7.17
C PRO A 432 -32.43 -0.26 -8.05
N ASN A 433 -31.91 -1.06 -8.99
CA ASN A 433 -30.86 -0.61 -9.91
C ASN A 433 -31.33 0.51 -10.85
N ALA A 434 -32.58 0.48 -11.33
CA ALA A 434 -33.14 1.55 -12.15
C ALA A 434 -33.22 2.88 -11.38
N VAL A 435 -33.50 2.84 -10.07
CA VAL A 435 -33.46 4.03 -9.20
C VAL A 435 -32.05 4.62 -9.13
N ILE A 436 -31.01 3.78 -9.03
CA ILE A 436 -29.63 4.24 -9.00
C ILE A 436 -29.19 4.81 -10.36
N THR A 437 -29.65 4.25 -11.48
CA THR A 437 -29.38 4.79 -12.81
C THR A 437 -29.88 6.23 -12.95
N ILE A 438 -31.05 6.57 -12.39
CA ILE A 438 -31.57 7.95 -12.37
C ILE A 438 -30.59 8.91 -11.69
N PHE A 439 -29.96 8.48 -10.57
CA PHE A 439 -28.94 9.29 -9.90
C PHE A 439 -27.74 9.54 -10.80
N TYR A 440 -27.23 8.48 -11.46
CA TYR A 440 -26.09 8.61 -12.38
C TYR A 440 -26.39 9.58 -13.52
N ASP A 441 -27.55 9.49 -14.15
CA ASP A 441 -27.94 10.38 -15.24
C ASP A 441 -28.02 11.85 -14.77
N GLN A 442 -28.57 12.08 -13.59
CA GLN A 442 -28.62 13.43 -13.00
C GLN A 442 -27.24 13.93 -12.55
N LEU A 443 -26.34 13.05 -12.10
CA LEU A 443 -24.95 13.39 -11.78
C LEU A 443 -24.19 13.87 -13.02
N ILE A 444 -24.32 13.15 -14.14
CA ILE A 444 -23.73 13.56 -15.43
C ILE A 444 -24.31 14.90 -15.88
N SER A 445 -25.63 15.07 -15.80
CA SER A 445 -26.30 16.34 -16.14
C SER A 445 -25.78 17.49 -15.28
N MET A 446 -25.67 17.29 -13.96
CA MET A 446 -25.14 18.29 -13.04
C MET A 446 -23.69 18.65 -13.37
N VAL A 447 -22.80 17.68 -13.59
CA VAL A 447 -21.39 17.93 -13.96
C VAL A 447 -21.30 18.77 -15.25
N ASN A 448 -22.09 18.43 -16.27
CA ASN A 448 -22.13 19.17 -17.53
C ASN A 448 -22.65 20.61 -17.34
N GLN A 449 -23.59 20.83 -16.41
CA GLN A 449 -24.15 22.15 -16.11
C GLN A 449 -23.21 23.03 -15.27
N VAL A 450 -22.50 22.45 -14.30
CA VAL A 450 -21.62 23.23 -13.41
C VAL A 450 -20.25 23.48 -14.01
N LYS A 451 -19.73 22.61 -14.88
CA LYS A 451 -18.39 22.78 -15.46
C LYS A 451 -18.18 24.15 -16.14
N PRO A 452 -19.11 24.68 -16.95
CA PRO A 452 -18.98 26.05 -17.51
C PRO A 452 -18.97 27.16 -16.44
N GLN A 453 -19.54 26.91 -15.26
CA GLN A 453 -19.59 27.85 -14.14
C GLN A 453 -18.33 27.79 -13.27
N LEU A 454 -17.48 26.77 -13.46
CA LEU A 454 -16.30 26.46 -12.65
C LEU A 454 -15.05 26.43 -13.55
N PRO A 455 -14.56 27.60 -14.02
CA PRO A 455 -13.45 27.64 -14.97
C PRO A 455 -12.19 26.97 -14.44
N GLY A 456 -11.51 26.22 -15.31
CA GLY A 456 -10.30 25.46 -14.96
C GLY A 456 -10.57 24.20 -14.11
N SER A 457 -11.83 23.85 -13.86
CA SER A 457 -12.17 22.58 -13.22
C SER A 457 -12.24 21.42 -14.21
N ASN A 458 -11.78 20.25 -13.74
CA ASN A 458 -11.82 18.97 -14.40
C ASN A 458 -12.67 18.02 -13.56
N PHE A 459 -13.62 17.36 -14.19
CA PHE A 459 -14.48 16.36 -13.56
C PHE A 459 -14.36 15.06 -14.32
N ILE A 460 -14.14 13.97 -13.59
CA ILE A 460 -14.28 12.59 -14.05
C ILE A 460 -15.38 11.94 -13.22
N VAL A 461 -16.32 11.25 -13.87
CA VAL A 461 -17.36 10.46 -13.22
C VAL A 461 -17.16 9.00 -13.59
N ILE A 462 -17.03 8.15 -12.58
CA ILE A 462 -16.91 6.69 -12.74
C ILE A 462 -18.30 6.07 -12.61
N ASN A 463 -18.72 5.35 -13.65
CA ASN A 463 -20.00 4.68 -13.70
C ASN A 463 -19.93 3.32 -13.02
N SER A 464 -19.94 3.32 -11.69
CA SER A 464 -19.91 2.13 -10.86
C SER A 464 -21.08 1.18 -11.15
N VAL A 465 -22.28 1.73 -11.47
CA VAL A 465 -23.46 0.93 -11.86
C VAL A 465 -23.15 0.06 -13.06
N LYS A 466 -22.64 0.66 -14.15
CA LYS A 466 -22.31 -0.08 -15.36
C LYS A 466 -21.18 -1.07 -15.11
N ILE A 467 -20.07 -0.63 -14.53
CA ILE A 467 -18.87 -1.46 -14.35
C ILE A 467 -19.21 -2.71 -13.54
N ILE A 468 -19.89 -2.55 -12.40
CA ILE A 468 -20.24 -3.67 -11.52
C ILE A 468 -21.29 -4.57 -12.19
N THR A 469 -22.30 -4.02 -12.86
CA THR A 469 -23.32 -4.82 -13.56
C THR A 469 -22.70 -5.65 -14.69
N ASP A 470 -21.77 -5.08 -15.46
CA ASP A 470 -21.07 -5.80 -16.53
C ASP A 470 -20.20 -6.93 -15.98
N ILE A 471 -19.55 -6.71 -14.82
CA ILE A 471 -18.77 -7.75 -14.12
C ILE A 471 -19.69 -8.88 -13.65
N ILE A 472 -20.81 -8.55 -13.00
CA ILE A 472 -21.76 -9.57 -12.52
C ILE A 472 -22.31 -10.40 -13.68
N ASN A 473 -22.64 -9.75 -14.81
CA ASN A 473 -23.16 -10.44 -15.99
C ASN A 473 -22.09 -11.25 -16.74
N ASN A 474 -20.80 -10.95 -16.55
CA ASN A 474 -19.67 -11.62 -17.21
C ASN A 474 -18.64 -12.16 -16.19
N ALA A 475 -19.12 -12.73 -15.10
CA ALA A 475 -18.30 -13.14 -13.95
C ALA A 475 -17.09 -14.02 -14.35
N ASN A 476 -17.34 -15.02 -15.22
CA ASN A 476 -16.34 -15.99 -15.65
C ASN A 476 -15.15 -15.37 -16.40
N SER A 477 -15.31 -14.25 -17.11
CA SER A 477 -14.22 -13.58 -17.83
C SER A 477 -13.45 -12.58 -16.96
N THR A 478 -13.95 -12.28 -15.76
CA THR A 478 -13.40 -11.28 -14.84
C THR A 478 -12.75 -11.89 -13.60
N GLY A 479 -12.79 -13.21 -13.46
CA GLY A 479 -12.17 -13.95 -12.34
C GLY A 479 -13.07 -14.07 -11.10
N PHE A 480 -14.32 -13.60 -11.17
CA PHE A 480 -15.28 -13.74 -10.08
C PHE A 480 -16.12 -15.01 -10.26
N SER A 481 -16.20 -15.82 -9.22
CA SER A 481 -17.06 -17.01 -9.16
C SER A 481 -18.32 -16.78 -8.32
N ASN A 482 -18.26 -15.87 -7.34
CA ASN A 482 -19.40 -15.51 -6.51
C ASN A 482 -19.75 -14.03 -6.67
N VAL A 483 -20.88 -13.77 -7.33
CA VAL A 483 -21.32 -12.42 -7.71
C VAL A 483 -22.56 -11.93 -6.95
N SER A 484 -23.06 -12.70 -6.00
CA SER A 484 -24.34 -12.40 -5.32
C SER A 484 -24.31 -12.65 -3.81
N GLY A 485 -23.44 -13.52 -3.32
CA GLY A 485 -23.29 -13.79 -1.89
C GLY A 485 -22.17 -12.96 -1.26
N PRO A 486 -22.25 -12.70 0.06
CA PRO A 486 -21.14 -12.11 0.80
C PRO A 486 -20.04 -13.16 1.01
N CYS A 487 -18.78 -12.71 1.06
CA CYS A 487 -17.66 -13.56 1.48
C CYS A 487 -17.67 -13.83 2.99
N CYS A 488 -18.14 -12.91 3.83
CA CYS A 488 -18.25 -13.10 5.26
C CYS A 488 -19.67 -13.48 5.72
N GLU A 489 -19.75 -14.16 6.86
CA GLU A 489 -21.01 -14.33 7.60
C GLU A 489 -21.50 -12.94 8.06
N VAL A 490 -22.69 -12.56 7.62
CA VAL A 490 -23.27 -11.25 7.95
C VAL A 490 -24.04 -11.26 9.28
N SER A 491 -24.10 -10.11 9.95
CA SER A 491 -24.88 -9.92 11.17
C SER A 491 -26.39 -10.03 10.92
N LEU A 492 -27.21 -10.04 11.98
CA LEU A 492 -28.69 -10.16 11.88
C LEU A 492 -29.34 -9.11 10.96
N ASN A 493 -28.75 -7.92 10.87
CA ASN A 493 -29.22 -6.86 9.96
C ASN A 493 -28.83 -7.08 8.49
N GLY A 494 -27.99 -8.07 8.20
CA GLY A 494 -27.49 -8.41 6.87
C GLY A 494 -26.55 -7.38 6.23
N LEU A 495 -26.17 -6.30 6.93
CA LEU A 495 -25.42 -5.17 6.36
C LEU A 495 -23.91 -5.34 6.41
N SER A 496 -23.40 -5.89 7.50
CA SER A 496 -21.96 -5.95 7.79
C SER A 496 -21.58 -7.35 8.24
N CYS A 497 -20.29 -7.67 8.26
CA CYS A 497 -19.82 -8.93 8.81
C CYS A 497 -20.20 -9.03 10.29
N LYS A 498 -20.60 -10.22 10.69
CA LYS A 498 -20.74 -10.59 12.09
C LYS A 498 -19.37 -10.61 12.74
N GLU A 499 -19.26 -10.02 13.92
CA GLU A 499 -18.05 -10.09 14.73
C GLU A 499 -17.68 -11.55 15.01
N ASN A 500 -16.43 -11.92 14.73
CA ASN A 500 -15.93 -13.31 14.80
C ASN A 500 -16.69 -14.31 13.91
N GLY A 501 -17.40 -13.83 12.89
CA GLY A 501 -18.08 -14.66 11.89
C GLY A 501 -17.12 -15.36 10.94
N ASN A 502 -17.60 -16.41 10.28
CA ASN A 502 -16.83 -17.12 9.26
C ASN A 502 -16.56 -16.25 8.02
N VAL A 503 -15.49 -16.55 7.29
CA VAL A 503 -15.10 -15.86 6.05
C VAL A 503 -14.72 -16.87 4.99
N CYS A 504 -15.04 -16.58 3.74
CA CYS A 504 -14.64 -17.37 2.58
C CYS A 504 -13.11 -17.51 2.48
N ASP A 505 -12.65 -18.62 1.91
CA ASP A 505 -11.22 -18.89 1.77
C ASP A 505 -10.58 -18.01 0.69
N ASP A 506 -11.18 -17.95 -0.50
CA ASP A 506 -10.73 -17.09 -1.60
C ASP A 506 -11.61 -15.84 -1.73
N ARG A 507 -11.16 -14.73 -1.12
CA ARG A 507 -11.82 -13.41 -1.24
C ARG A 507 -11.73 -12.84 -2.65
N SER A 508 -10.72 -13.25 -3.43
CA SER A 508 -10.46 -12.65 -4.74
C SER A 508 -11.48 -13.07 -5.80
N SER A 509 -12.17 -14.19 -5.56
CA SER A 509 -13.23 -14.68 -6.44
C SER A 509 -14.63 -14.14 -6.11
N TYR A 510 -14.76 -13.27 -5.10
CA TYR A 510 -16.04 -12.70 -4.63
C TYR A 510 -16.18 -11.24 -5.06
N VAL A 511 -17.39 -10.84 -5.46
CA VAL A 511 -17.74 -9.43 -5.72
C VAL A 511 -17.95 -8.67 -4.41
N TYR A 512 -18.68 -9.28 -3.47
CA TYR A 512 -19.07 -8.66 -2.21
C TYR A 512 -18.32 -9.26 -1.03
N PHE A 513 -17.74 -8.41 -0.18
CA PHE A 513 -17.10 -8.85 1.05
C PHE A 513 -18.15 -9.14 2.13
N ASP A 514 -19.05 -8.19 2.35
CA ASP A 514 -20.18 -8.30 3.27
C ASP A 514 -21.52 -8.05 2.56
N GLY A 515 -22.57 -7.69 3.30
CA GLY A 515 -23.90 -7.44 2.77
C GLY A 515 -24.01 -6.29 1.76
N GLN A 516 -23.06 -5.36 1.74
CA GLN A 516 -23.14 -4.12 0.95
C GLN A 516 -21.80 -3.66 0.35
N HIS A 517 -20.67 -4.02 0.95
CA HIS A 517 -19.35 -3.57 0.56
C HIS A 517 -18.67 -4.55 -0.40
N ASN A 518 -17.89 -3.99 -1.31
CA ASN A 518 -17.14 -4.73 -2.32
C ASN A 518 -15.90 -5.39 -1.70
N THR A 519 -15.42 -6.45 -2.33
CA THR A 519 -14.08 -6.96 -2.05
C THR A 519 -12.99 -6.00 -2.57
N GLU A 520 -11.76 -6.19 -2.08
CA GLU A 520 -10.58 -5.51 -2.63
C GLU A 520 -10.44 -5.77 -4.14
N SER A 521 -10.68 -7.02 -4.57
CA SER A 521 -10.56 -7.41 -5.98
C SER A 521 -11.53 -6.65 -6.88
N LEU A 522 -12.80 -6.47 -6.47
CA LEU A 522 -13.70 -5.63 -7.24
C LEU A 522 -13.26 -4.15 -7.21
N SER A 523 -12.81 -3.66 -6.06
CA SER A 523 -12.33 -2.28 -5.92
C SER A 523 -11.12 -1.99 -6.83
N ALA A 524 -10.21 -2.96 -6.96
CA ALA A 524 -9.05 -2.88 -7.85
C ALA A 524 -9.48 -2.83 -9.33
N VAL A 525 -10.50 -3.60 -9.73
CA VAL A 525 -11.05 -3.54 -11.10
C VAL A 525 -11.66 -2.16 -11.37
N ILE A 526 -12.46 -1.61 -10.45
CA ILE A 526 -13.05 -0.27 -10.59
C ILE A 526 -11.96 0.79 -10.69
N ALA A 527 -10.93 0.73 -9.85
CA ALA A 527 -9.79 1.65 -9.90
C ALA A 527 -9.05 1.57 -11.24
N ASN A 528 -8.79 0.35 -11.73
CA ASN A 528 -8.15 0.16 -13.04
C ASN A 528 -9.00 0.72 -14.19
N LYS A 529 -10.33 0.52 -14.13
CA LYS A 529 -11.27 1.10 -15.10
C LYS A 529 -11.30 2.62 -15.04
N ALA A 530 -11.30 3.20 -13.84
CA ALA A 530 -11.20 4.65 -13.66
C ALA A 530 -9.90 5.23 -14.24
N TYR A 531 -8.80 4.48 -14.13
CA TYR A 531 -7.50 4.90 -14.63
C TYR A 531 -7.36 4.75 -16.15
N THR A 532 -7.80 3.64 -16.72
CA THR A 532 -7.43 3.24 -18.09
C THR A 532 -8.59 3.14 -19.08
N SER A 533 -9.85 3.15 -18.63
CA SER A 533 -10.96 2.87 -19.53
C SER A 533 -11.12 3.98 -20.58
N ARG A 534 -11.19 3.59 -21.85
CA ARG A 534 -11.49 4.49 -22.97
C ARG A 534 -12.99 4.58 -23.27
N TYR A 535 -13.81 3.82 -22.55
CA TYR A 535 -15.25 3.83 -22.73
C TYR A 535 -15.87 4.93 -21.88
N GLN A 536 -16.45 5.94 -22.53
CA GLN A 536 -17.15 7.04 -21.83
C GLN A 536 -18.34 6.57 -20.99
N SER A 537 -18.85 5.38 -21.28
CA SER A 537 -19.90 4.75 -20.48
C SER A 537 -19.39 4.23 -19.12
N GLU A 538 -18.08 3.99 -18.96
CA GLU A 538 -17.42 3.54 -17.73
C GLU A 538 -16.72 4.71 -17.00
N ALA A 539 -16.04 5.60 -17.72
CA ALA A 539 -15.37 6.79 -17.19
C ALA A 539 -15.67 8.01 -18.07
N TYR A 540 -16.34 9.02 -17.52
CA TYR A 540 -16.82 10.18 -18.28
C TYR A 540 -16.20 11.50 -17.79
N PRO A 541 -15.82 12.45 -18.67
CA PRO A 541 -15.77 12.32 -20.13
C PRO A 541 -14.48 11.66 -20.62
N ILE A 542 -13.46 11.58 -19.76
CA ILE A 542 -12.15 10.97 -19.99
C ILE A 542 -11.76 10.14 -18.76
N ASN A 543 -10.74 9.29 -18.89
CA ASN A 543 -10.17 8.56 -17.75
C ASN A 543 -9.11 9.36 -16.99
N LEU A 544 -8.71 8.84 -15.83
CA LEU A 544 -7.76 9.51 -14.95
C LEU A 544 -6.35 9.59 -15.56
N HIS A 545 -5.93 8.60 -16.36
CA HIS A 545 -4.65 8.64 -17.05
C HIS A 545 -4.58 9.80 -18.05
N GLU A 546 -5.61 9.98 -18.89
CA GLU A 546 -5.71 11.11 -19.82
C GLU A 546 -5.71 12.46 -19.09
N LEU A 547 -6.44 12.58 -17.98
CA LEU A 547 -6.42 13.80 -17.18
C LEU A 547 -5.03 14.07 -16.58
N ALA A 548 -4.37 13.05 -16.03
CA ALA A 548 -3.02 13.20 -15.47
C ALA A 548 -1.99 13.64 -16.53
N GLN A 549 -2.19 13.27 -17.79
CA GLN A 549 -1.36 13.72 -18.91
C GLN A 549 -1.60 15.19 -19.30
N THR A 550 -2.73 15.79 -18.93
CA THR A 550 -2.96 17.23 -19.16
C THR A 550 -2.30 18.13 -18.11
N HIS A 551 -1.75 17.54 -17.05
CA HIS A 551 -0.91 18.21 -16.04
C HIS A 551 0.59 18.20 -16.39
N LEU A 552 0.95 17.67 -17.57
CA LEU A 552 2.24 17.81 -18.24
C LEU A 552 2.29 19.11 -19.04
#